data_AF-A0A915NQY9-F1
#
_entry.id   AF-A0A915NQY9-F1
#
_cell.length_a   1.000
_cell.length_b   1.000
_cell.length_c   1.000
_cell.angle_alpha   90.00
_cell.angle_beta   90.00
_cell.angle_gamma   90.00
#
_symmetry.space_group_name_H-M   'P 1'
#
loop_
_entity.id
_entity.type
_entity.pdbx_description
1 polymer ?
#
loop_
_entity_poly.entity_id
_entity_poly.type
_entity_poly.pdbx_seq_one_letter_code
_entity_poly.pdbx_strand_id
1 'polypeptide(L)'
;GDVDGFEYNEARQSSVWFGPQEVYATCEKLGIKLIVRAHQAFNRGFGFFAGKRMVTLFGATDYGSFAGILHLQLGNVQDKKGNPTEKKEIQAGIIIFRPVTKETKGKKKFIEEYENFPEAEEDEETQLEILGKMPTEEEIRESMQD
;
A
#
# COMPACT_ATOMS: atom_id res chain seq x y z
N GLY A 1 -10.39 -8.28 -14.62
CA GLY A 1 -9.29 -8.36 -15.62
C GLY A 1 -8.66 -7.00 -15.79
N ASP A 2 -7.36 -6.92 -16.09
CA ASP A 2 -6.68 -5.63 -16.31
C ASP A 2 -7.31 -4.88 -17.49
N VAL A 3 -7.64 -3.61 -17.27
CA VAL A 3 -8.16 -2.70 -18.31
C VAL A 3 -6.98 -2.15 -19.11
N ASP A 4 -7.11 -2.11 -20.43
CA ASP A 4 -6.14 -1.45 -21.32
C ASP A 4 -6.63 -0.05 -21.65
N GLY A 5 -5.97 0.99 -21.11
CA GLY A 5 -6.42 2.37 -21.29
C GLY A 5 -7.41 2.82 -20.22
N PHE A 6 -8.44 3.56 -20.64
CA PHE A 6 -9.51 4.05 -19.78
C PHE A 6 -10.85 3.47 -20.23
N GLU A 7 -11.58 2.85 -19.29
CA GLU A 7 -12.91 2.28 -19.56
C GLU A 7 -13.95 2.86 -18.62
N TYR A 8 -15.21 2.98 -19.06
CA TYR A 8 -16.25 3.52 -18.20
C TYR A 8 -16.46 2.63 -16.96
N ASN A 9 -16.57 3.26 -15.78
CA ASN A 9 -16.77 2.52 -14.54
C ASN A 9 -18.25 2.19 -14.34
N GLU A 10 -18.66 1.01 -14.80
CA GLU A 10 -20.04 0.53 -14.65
C GLU A 10 -20.44 0.32 -13.18
N ALA A 11 -19.52 -0.15 -12.31
CA ALA A 11 -19.83 -0.36 -10.89
C ALA A 11 -20.18 0.94 -10.15
N ARG A 12 -19.56 2.07 -10.55
CA ARG A 12 -19.79 3.39 -9.96
C ARG A 12 -20.72 4.28 -10.78
N GLN A 13 -21.13 3.83 -11.96
CA GLN A 13 -21.96 4.57 -12.93
C GLN A 13 -21.42 5.99 -13.22
N SER A 14 -20.12 6.20 -13.04
CA SER A 14 -19.45 7.49 -13.19
C SER A 14 -17.93 7.29 -13.21
N SER A 15 -17.21 8.20 -13.89
CA SER A 15 -15.75 8.10 -14.05
C SER A 15 -15.31 6.85 -14.84
N VAL A 16 -14.04 6.48 -14.72
CA VAL A 16 -13.38 5.43 -15.49
C VAL A 16 -12.53 4.50 -14.62
N TRP A 17 -12.41 3.25 -15.05
CA TRP A 17 -11.30 2.35 -14.74
C TRP A 17 -10.07 2.74 -15.55
N PHE A 18 -8.88 2.37 -15.06
CA PHE A 18 -7.62 2.66 -15.76
C PHE A 18 -6.60 1.56 -15.54
N GLY A 19 -5.81 1.30 -16.57
CA GLY A 19 -4.76 0.28 -16.55
C GLY A 19 -3.46 0.74 -15.88
N PRO A 20 -2.50 -0.20 -15.70
CA PRO A 20 -1.17 0.11 -15.18
C PRO A 20 -0.40 1.13 -16.04
N GLN A 21 -0.61 1.12 -17.36
CA GLN A 21 0.09 2.02 -18.29
C GLN A 21 -0.32 3.49 -18.06
N GLU A 22 -1.60 3.73 -17.77
CA GLU A 22 -2.12 5.07 -17.48
C GLU A 22 -1.53 5.62 -16.19
N VAL A 23 -1.29 4.75 -15.19
CA VAL A 23 -0.57 5.10 -13.96
C VAL A 23 0.87 5.49 -14.28
N TYR A 24 1.55 4.71 -15.12
CA TYR A 24 2.93 4.98 -15.53
C TYR A 24 3.06 6.32 -16.26
N ALA A 25 2.23 6.54 -17.28
CA ALA A 25 2.20 7.77 -18.03
C ALA A 25 1.87 8.98 -17.14
N THR A 26 0.96 8.81 -16.17
CA THR A 26 0.62 9.88 -15.22
C THR A 26 1.78 10.23 -14.30
N CYS A 27 2.45 9.22 -13.74
CA CYS A 27 3.65 9.43 -12.91
C CYS A 27 4.76 10.15 -13.68
N GLU A 28 5.02 9.74 -14.93
CA GLU A 28 6.00 10.39 -15.80
C GLU A 28 5.62 11.84 -16.10
N LYS A 29 4.37 12.08 -16.53
CA LYS A 29 3.86 13.41 -16.84
C LYS A 29 3.95 14.39 -15.67
N LEU A 30 3.68 13.91 -14.45
CA LEU A 30 3.70 14.72 -13.24
C LEU A 30 5.08 14.78 -12.57
N GLY A 31 6.05 13.99 -13.03
CA GLY A 31 7.37 13.89 -12.41
C GLY A 31 7.35 13.29 -11.00
N ILE A 32 6.37 12.42 -10.70
CA ILE A 32 6.21 11.76 -9.40
C ILE A 32 6.53 10.27 -9.47
N LYS A 33 6.87 9.67 -8.33
CA LYS A 33 7.23 8.24 -8.25
C LYS A 33 6.10 7.34 -7.75
N LEU A 34 5.16 7.90 -7.00
CA LEU A 34 4.10 7.18 -6.32
C LEU A 34 2.84 8.03 -6.28
N ILE A 35 1.71 7.43 -6.65
CA ILE A 35 0.38 7.99 -6.38
C ILE A 35 -0.17 7.31 -5.12
N VAL A 36 -0.56 8.11 -4.13
CA VAL A 36 -1.24 7.64 -2.92
C VAL A 36 -2.71 8.01 -3.02
N ARG A 37 -3.60 7.03 -2.92
CA ARG A 37 -5.06 7.24 -3.00
C ARG A 37 -5.79 6.52 -1.87
N ALA A 38 -7.08 6.82 -1.77
CA ALA A 38 -8.04 6.10 -0.95
C ALA A 38 -9.23 5.67 -1.85
N HIS A 39 -10.43 5.56 -1.26
CA HIS A 39 -11.75 5.34 -1.89
C HIS A 39 -12.21 3.89 -2.06
N GLN A 40 -11.30 2.95 -2.34
CA GLN A 40 -11.66 1.52 -2.35
C GLN A 40 -11.55 0.96 -0.93
N ALA A 41 -12.57 0.20 -0.51
CA ALA A 41 -12.51 -0.54 0.75
C ALA A 41 -11.44 -1.63 0.62
N PHE A 42 -10.51 -1.67 1.56
CA PHE A 42 -9.43 -2.65 1.52
C PHE A 42 -9.26 -3.30 2.89
N ASN A 43 -9.61 -4.58 2.98
CA ASN A 43 -9.74 -5.24 4.27
C ASN A 43 -8.39 -5.49 4.97
N ARG A 44 -7.27 -5.43 4.24
CA ARG A 44 -5.90 -5.49 4.77
C ARG A 44 -5.26 -4.12 5.00
N GLY A 45 -6.00 -3.02 4.79
CA GLY A 45 -5.57 -1.65 5.08
C GLY A 45 -4.77 -0.94 3.98
N PHE A 46 -4.14 -1.66 3.05
CA PHE A 46 -3.52 -1.08 1.86
C PHE A 46 -3.33 -2.09 0.73
N GLY A 47 -3.24 -1.63 -0.51
CA GLY A 47 -2.88 -2.46 -1.68
C GLY A 47 -2.06 -1.67 -2.70
N PHE A 48 -1.16 -2.35 -3.40
CA PHE A 48 -0.36 -1.75 -4.47
C PHE A 48 -0.97 -2.04 -5.84
N PHE A 49 -0.68 -1.17 -6.80
CA PHE A 49 -1.04 -1.33 -8.18
C PHE A 49 0.08 -0.83 -9.08
N ALA A 50 0.10 -1.35 -10.32
CA ALA A 50 1.03 -0.96 -11.36
C ALA A 50 2.48 -1.03 -10.86
N GLY A 51 2.95 -2.22 -10.45
CA GLY A 51 4.33 -2.39 -9.99
C GLY A 51 4.73 -1.42 -8.88
N LYS A 52 3.85 -1.23 -7.88
CA LYS A 52 4.02 -0.34 -6.72
C LYS A 52 4.09 1.16 -7.02
N ARG A 53 3.67 1.62 -8.21
CA ARG A 53 3.60 3.07 -8.53
C ARG A 53 2.29 3.73 -8.09
N MET A 54 1.32 2.94 -7.64
CA MET A 54 0.14 3.44 -6.94
C MET A 54 -0.11 2.61 -5.69
N VAL A 55 -0.48 3.27 -4.60
CA VAL A 55 -0.93 2.63 -3.36
C VAL A 55 -2.29 3.16 -2.97
N THR A 56 -3.20 2.24 -2.65
CA THR A 56 -4.49 2.54 -2.04
C THR A 56 -4.40 2.28 -0.55
N LEU A 57 -4.82 3.25 0.27
CA LEU A 57 -4.92 3.11 1.72
C LEU A 57 -6.40 3.06 2.13
N PHE A 58 -6.71 2.21 3.11
CA PHE A 58 -8.01 2.13 3.74
C PHE A 58 -7.87 2.26 5.26
N GLY A 59 -8.46 3.31 5.83
CA GLY A 59 -8.28 3.68 7.23
C GLY A 59 -9.42 3.28 8.17
N ALA A 60 -10.47 2.64 7.67
CA ALA A 60 -11.65 2.31 8.48
C ALA A 60 -11.61 0.85 8.96
N THR A 61 -11.78 0.65 10.27
CA THR A 61 -11.69 -0.66 10.95
C THR A 61 -13.05 -1.27 11.29
N ASP A 62 -14.16 -0.66 10.83
CA ASP A 62 -15.54 -0.92 11.26
C ASP A 62 -16.09 -2.32 10.89
N TYR A 63 -15.34 -3.15 10.16
CA TYR A 63 -15.85 -4.44 9.65
C TYR A 63 -14.88 -5.60 9.88
N GLY A 64 -14.14 -5.59 10.99
CA GLY A 64 -13.11 -6.62 11.22
C GLY A 64 -12.02 -6.57 10.16
N SER A 65 -11.76 -5.41 9.57
CA SER A 65 -10.66 -5.08 8.64
C SER A 65 -9.46 -4.49 9.37
N PHE A 66 -8.29 -4.56 8.74
CA PHE A 66 -7.11 -3.79 9.12
C PHE A 66 -7.17 -2.38 8.53
N ALA A 67 -6.63 -1.40 9.25
CA ALA A 67 -6.42 -0.05 8.76
C ALA A 67 -4.95 0.19 8.44
N GLY A 68 -4.68 0.80 7.27
CA GLY A 68 -3.34 1.21 6.86
C GLY A 68 -3.18 2.72 6.95
N ILE A 69 -2.09 3.16 7.57
CA ILE A 69 -1.67 4.56 7.63
C ILE A 69 -0.32 4.68 6.95
N LEU A 70 -0.21 5.58 5.98
CA LEU A 70 1.07 5.93 5.38
C LEU A 70 1.78 6.97 6.26
N HIS A 71 2.90 6.55 6.82
CA HIS A 71 3.82 7.40 7.56
C HIS A 71 4.91 7.90 6.60
N LEU A 72 5.04 9.23 6.50
CA LEU A 72 6.06 9.89 5.68
C LEU A 72 7.01 10.65 6.58
N GLN A 73 8.31 10.44 6.38
CA GLN A 73 9.36 11.15 7.09
C GLN A 73 10.29 11.82 6.09
N LEU A 74 10.47 13.13 6.24
CA LEU A 74 11.46 13.88 5.47
C LEU A 74 12.82 13.81 6.19
N GLY A 75 13.83 13.30 5.51
CA GLY A 75 15.19 13.16 5.99
C GLY A 75 16.21 13.88 5.10
N ASN A 76 17.45 13.92 5.57
CA ASN A 76 18.60 14.22 4.71
C ASN A 76 19.18 12.88 4.24
N VAL A 77 19.51 12.80 2.95
CA VAL A 77 20.25 11.66 2.40
C VAL A 77 21.60 11.61 3.09
N GLN A 78 22.00 10.43 3.58
CA GLN A 78 23.31 10.20 4.18
C GLN A 78 24.31 9.71 3.14
N ASP A 79 25.59 10.11 3.27
CA ASP A 79 26.67 9.54 2.47
C ASP A 79 27.05 8.13 2.98
N LYS A 80 27.96 7.44 2.27
CA LYS A 80 28.45 6.09 2.66
C LYS A 80 29.12 6.03 4.04
N LYS A 81 29.37 7.18 4.68
CA LYS A 81 29.98 7.32 6.00
C LYS A 81 28.95 7.78 7.06
N GLY A 82 27.68 7.90 6.71
CA GLY A 82 26.59 8.35 7.58
C GLY A 82 26.48 9.86 7.77
N ASN A 83 27.21 10.67 7.00
CA ASN A 83 27.11 12.13 7.12
C ASN A 83 25.92 12.66 6.30
N PRO A 84 25.13 13.60 6.85
CA PRO A 84 24.02 14.19 6.12
C PRO A 84 24.52 15.03 4.94
N THR A 85 23.89 14.84 3.79
CA THR A 85 24.10 15.65 2.58
C THR A 85 23.03 16.74 2.46
N GLU A 86 23.21 17.68 1.52
CA GLU A 86 22.20 18.70 1.21
C GLU A 86 20.94 18.12 0.53
N LYS A 87 21.02 16.88 0.04
CA LYS A 87 19.89 16.22 -0.61
C LYS A 87 18.86 15.79 0.43
N LYS A 88 17.59 16.03 0.12
CA LYS A 88 16.45 15.55 0.91
C LYS A 88 15.96 14.21 0.39
N GLU A 89 15.45 13.39 1.29
CA GLU A 89 14.72 12.16 0.97
C GLU A 89 13.42 12.09 1.75
N ILE A 90 12.43 11.42 1.16
CA ILE A 90 11.20 11.07 1.84
C ILE A 90 11.24 9.56 2.05
N GLN A 91 11.24 9.15 3.31
CA GLN A 91 11.05 7.76 3.70
C GLN A 91 9.56 7.53 3.91
N ALA A 92 9.03 6.46 3.31
CA ALA A 92 7.63 6.10 3.39
C ALA A 92 7.50 4.71 4.01
N GLY A 93 6.68 4.60 5.05
CA GLY A 93 6.34 3.33 5.68
C GLY A 93 4.83 3.21 5.84
N ILE A 94 4.30 2.00 5.80
CA ILE A 94 2.88 1.75 6.06
C ILE A 94 2.79 1.11 7.44
N ILE A 95 1.99 1.72 8.32
CA ILE A 95 1.69 1.18 9.63
C ILE A 95 0.29 0.58 9.58
N ILE A 96 0.20 -0.69 9.96
CA ILE A 96 -1.05 -1.45 9.98
C ILE A 96 -1.57 -1.55 11.40
N PHE A 97 -2.84 -1.22 11.59
CA PHE A 97 -3.52 -1.31 12.88
C PHE A 97 -4.79 -2.13 12.77
N ARG A 98 -5.15 -2.78 13.87
CA ARG A 98 -6.41 -3.52 14.03
C ARG A 98 -6.91 -3.32 15.46
N PRO A 99 -8.21 -3.05 15.67
CA PRO A 99 -8.77 -3.07 17.01
C PRO A 99 -8.56 -4.45 17.64
N VAL A 100 -7.96 -4.47 18.84
CA VAL A 100 -7.70 -5.71 19.57
C VAL A 100 -8.78 -5.95 20.62
N THR A 101 -9.22 -7.21 20.72
CA THR A 101 -10.03 -7.69 21.84
C THR A 101 -9.12 -8.35 22.89
N LYS A 102 -9.69 -8.87 23.98
CA LYS A 102 -8.91 -9.62 24.97
C LYS A 102 -8.33 -10.92 24.38
N GLU A 103 -9.02 -11.47 23.38
CA GLU A 103 -8.72 -12.73 22.71
C GLU A 103 -7.69 -12.55 21.58
N THR A 104 -7.71 -11.39 20.90
CA THR A 104 -6.87 -11.11 19.71
C THR A 104 -5.63 -10.27 20.01
N LYS A 105 -5.44 -9.84 21.26
CA LYS A 105 -4.30 -9.01 21.66
C LYS A 105 -2.93 -9.71 21.47
N GLY A 106 -1.94 -8.93 21.06
CA GLY A 106 -0.52 -9.31 21.06
C GLY A 106 0.06 -9.55 19.66
N LYS A 107 1.39 -9.35 19.52
CA LYS A 107 2.12 -9.41 18.24
C LYS A 107 1.83 -10.71 17.48
N LYS A 108 1.93 -11.86 18.15
CA LYS A 108 1.73 -13.17 17.51
C LYS A 108 0.32 -13.32 16.93
N LYS A 109 -0.71 -12.92 17.67
CA LYS A 109 -2.10 -13.00 17.22
C LYS A 109 -2.40 -12.02 16.09
N PHE A 110 -1.87 -10.81 16.17
CA PHE A 110 -1.96 -9.84 15.07
C PHE A 110 -1.38 -10.40 13.76
N ILE A 111 -0.17 -10.98 13.81
CA ILE A 111 0.49 -11.56 12.63
C ILE A 111 -0.33 -12.74 12.10
N GLU A 112 -0.73 -13.67 12.97
CA GLU A 112 -1.55 -14.84 12.61
C GLU A 112 -2.87 -14.42 11.95
N GLU A 113 -3.56 -13.41 12.49
CA GLU A 113 -4.78 -12.88 11.90
C GLU A 113 -4.56 -12.18 10.57
N TYR A 114 -3.46 -11.45 10.41
CA TYR A 114 -3.14 -10.74 9.17
C TYR A 114 -2.79 -11.72 8.05
N GLU A 115 -1.97 -12.73 8.35
CA GLU A 115 -1.58 -13.77 7.39
C GLU A 115 -2.76 -14.63 6.96
N ASN A 116 -3.62 -15.04 7.91
CA ASN A 116 -4.82 -15.84 7.64
C ASN A 116 -6.03 -15.00 7.22
N PHE A 117 -5.90 -13.67 7.16
CA PHE A 117 -7.00 -12.83 6.71
C PHE A 117 -7.31 -13.20 5.25
N PRO A 118 -8.57 -13.41 4.87
CA PRO A 118 -8.89 -13.72 3.49
C PRO A 118 -8.18 -12.72 2.57
N GLU A 119 -7.44 -13.21 1.58
CA GLU A 119 -7.09 -12.36 0.45
C GLU A 119 -8.42 -11.78 -0.06
N ALA A 120 -8.44 -10.49 -0.41
CA ALA A 120 -9.62 -10.01 -1.10
C ALA A 120 -9.77 -10.93 -2.31
N GLU A 121 -10.96 -11.51 -2.49
CA GLU A 121 -11.24 -12.19 -3.76
C GLU A 121 -10.82 -11.20 -4.85
N GLU A 122 -10.13 -11.68 -5.90
CA GLU A 122 -9.92 -10.91 -7.12
C GLU A 122 -11.30 -10.66 -7.73
N ASP A 123 -12.04 -9.77 -7.09
CA ASP A 123 -13.22 -9.17 -7.63
C ASP A 123 -12.70 -8.36 -8.82
N GLU A 124 -13.28 -8.59 -10.00
CA GLU A 124 -12.88 -8.00 -11.26
C GLU A 124 -12.78 -6.45 -11.19
N GLU A 125 -13.36 -5.82 -10.17
CA GLU A 125 -13.37 -4.39 -9.85
C GLU A 125 -12.07 -3.85 -9.22
N THR A 126 -11.26 -4.67 -8.53
CA THR A 126 -10.13 -4.12 -7.76
C THR A 126 -8.79 -4.03 -8.49
N GLN A 127 -8.46 -4.94 -9.43
CA GLN A 127 -7.22 -4.89 -10.23
C GLN A 127 -5.92 -4.65 -9.40
N LEU A 128 -5.90 -4.96 -8.10
CA LEU A 128 -4.76 -4.63 -7.22
C LEU A 128 -3.81 -5.83 -7.08
N GLU A 129 -2.50 -5.54 -7.04
CA GLU A 129 -1.50 -6.47 -6.54
C GLU A 129 -1.64 -6.55 -5.01
N ILE A 130 -2.31 -7.59 -4.51
CA ILE A 130 -2.36 -7.88 -3.07
C ILE A 130 -1.00 -8.45 -2.65
N LEU A 131 0.00 -7.60 -2.43
CA LEU A 131 1.22 -8.02 -1.75
C LEU A 131 0.92 -8.18 -0.26
N GLY A 132 0.42 -9.36 0.09
CA GLY A 132 -0.06 -9.72 1.41
C GLY A 132 0.82 -10.71 2.18
N LYS A 133 2.15 -10.72 1.96
CA LYS A 133 3.06 -11.32 2.96
C LYS A 133 3.71 -10.19 3.75
N MET A 134 3.56 -10.26 5.08
CA MET A 134 4.39 -9.45 5.96
C MET A 134 5.85 -9.76 5.62
N PRO A 135 6.70 -8.74 5.37
CA PRO A 135 8.12 -8.99 5.16
C PRO A 135 8.65 -9.71 6.40
N THR A 136 9.41 -10.77 6.17
CA THR A 136 10.07 -11.54 7.22
C THR A 136 10.99 -10.63 8.04
N GLU A 137 11.32 -11.02 9.27
CA GLU A 137 12.28 -10.26 10.08
C GLU A 137 13.64 -10.15 9.39
N GLU A 138 13.97 -11.09 8.51
CA GLU A 138 15.18 -11.08 7.68
C GLU A 138 15.09 -10.03 6.55
N GLU A 139 13.99 -10.01 5.78
CA GLU A 139 13.75 -8.99 4.75
C GLU A 139 13.68 -7.57 5.32
N ILE A 140 13.09 -7.40 6.52
CA ILE A 140 13.10 -6.11 7.23
C ILE A 140 14.53 -5.73 7.59
N ARG A 141 15.32 -6.65 8.15
CA ARG A 141 16.72 -6.37 8.52
C ARG A 141 17.60 -6.05 7.32
N GLU A 142 17.43 -6.76 6.21
CA GLU A 142 18.17 -6.52 4.96
C GLU A 142 17.84 -5.15 4.38
N SER A 143 16.55 -4.75 4.38
CA SER A 143 16.13 -3.42 3.93
C SER A 143 16.64 -2.25 4.77
N MET A 144 17.10 -2.52 6.00
CA MET A 144 17.66 -1.54 6.94
C MET A 144 19.20 -1.43 6.86
N GLN A 145 19.84 -2.21 5.98
CA GLN A 145 21.30 -2.23 5.81
C GLN A 145 21.80 -1.39 4.62
N ASP A 146 20.91 -0.78 3.85
CA ASP A 146 21.22 0.12 2.71
C ASP A 146 21.11 1.61 3.06
#